data_AF-A0AAE0N0X1-F1
#
_entry.id   AF-A0AAE0N0X1-F1
#
_cell.length_a   1.000
_cell.length_b   1.000
_cell.length_c   1.000
_cell.angle_alpha   90.00
_cell.angle_beta   90.00
_cell.angle_gamma   90.00
#
_symmetry.space_group_name_H-M   'P 1'
#
loop_
_entity.id
_entity.type
_entity.pdbx_description
1 polymer ?
#
loop_
_entity_poly.entity_id
_entity_poly.type
_entity_poly.pdbx_seq_one_letter_code
_entity_poly.pdbx_strand_id
1 'polypeptide(L)'
;MKFRTKMRQMAYKIQPLVQLDPHRPLLRSQAEIERRIHPHFPNSVLGFWLLSEDQLDSIAQFYDQAEQSEYPCPILWRMDLCLADKRKLIGMFIGIVPNEAVSRKI
;
A
#
# COMPACT_ATOMS: atom_id res chain seq x y z
N MET A 1 -2.13 12.73 22.49
CA MET A 1 -2.77 11.51 21.91
C MET A 1 -2.60 10.36 22.91
N LYS A 2 -3.67 9.65 23.34
CA LYS A 2 -3.57 8.57 24.35
C LYS A 2 -2.99 7.29 23.70
N PHE A 3 -1.97 6.68 24.32
CA PHE A 3 -1.24 5.49 23.82
C PHE A 3 -2.14 4.37 23.26
N ARG A 4 -3.20 4.02 23.98
CA ARG A 4 -4.19 3.01 23.55
C ARG A 4 -4.82 3.30 22.19
N THR A 5 -5.12 4.57 21.90
CA THR A 5 -5.70 4.99 20.62
C THR A 5 -4.70 4.78 19.50
N LYS A 6 -3.41 5.07 19.72
CA LYS A 6 -2.35 4.83 18.74
C LYS A 6 -2.20 3.33 18.46
N MET A 7 -2.18 2.49 19.50
CA MET A 7 -2.09 1.04 19.33
C MET A 7 -3.24 0.48 18.49
N ARG A 8 -4.47 0.98 18.70
CA ARG A 8 -5.63 0.60 17.86
C ARG A 8 -5.45 1.02 16.40
N GLN A 9 -4.94 2.22 16.15
CA GLN A 9 -4.64 2.67 14.78
C GLN A 9 -3.54 1.81 14.13
N MET A 10 -2.51 1.43 14.88
CA MET A 10 -1.42 0.58 14.38
C MET A 10 -1.90 -0.84 14.05
N ALA A 11 -2.95 -1.33 14.72
CA ALA A 11 -3.57 -2.61 14.45
C ALA A 11 -4.60 -2.59 13.29
N TYR A 12 -4.86 -1.43 12.67
CA TYR A 12 -5.81 -1.33 11.57
C TYR A 12 -5.32 -2.15 10.37
N LYS A 13 -6.21 -2.99 9.82
CA LYS A 13 -5.88 -3.90 8.72
C LYS A 13 -5.75 -3.13 7.41
N ILE A 14 -4.77 -3.52 6.61
CA ILE A 14 -4.55 -2.98 5.27
C ILE A 14 -4.73 -4.12 4.27
N GLN A 15 -5.30 -3.82 3.11
CA GLN A 15 -5.46 -4.76 2.00
C GLN A 15 -5.03 -4.09 0.70
N PRO A 16 -4.46 -4.86 -0.25
CA PRO A 16 -4.10 -4.32 -1.56
C PRO A 16 -5.35 -3.94 -2.34
N LEU A 17 -5.29 -2.81 -3.05
CA LEU A 17 -6.42 -2.26 -3.82
C LEU A 17 -6.80 -3.08 -5.07
N VAL A 18 -6.19 -4.26 -5.28
CA VAL A 18 -6.41 -5.22 -6.39
C VAL A 18 -7.87 -5.65 -6.60
N GLN A 19 -8.80 -5.24 -5.76
CA GLN A 19 -10.13 -5.83 -5.68
C GLN A 19 -11.24 -5.12 -6.49
N LEU A 20 -10.94 -4.09 -7.29
CA LEU A 20 -11.98 -3.17 -7.78
C LEU A 20 -12.07 -3.02 -9.31
N ASP A 21 -12.05 -4.12 -10.06
CA ASP A 21 -12.45 -4.06 -11.47
C ASP A 21 -13.82 -4.75 -11.65
N PRO A 22 -14.95 -4.01 -11.56
CA PRO A 22 -16.31 -4.58 -11.65
C PRO A 22 -16.66 -5.10 -13.06
N HIS A 23 -15.85 -4.79 -14.08
CA HIS A 23 -16.04 -5.22 -15.47
C HIS A 23 -15.15 -6.39 -15.89
N ARG A 24 -14.20 -6.80 -15.04
CA ARG A 24 -13.38 -7.99 -15.26
C ARG A 24 -14.05 -9.15 -14.52
N PRO A 25 -14.32 -10.30 -15.18
CA PRO A 25 -14.94 -11.43 -14.50
C PRO A 25 -14.12 -11.77 -13.26
N LEU A 26 -14.82 -11.85 -12.12
CA LEU A 26 -14.31 -12.24 -10.80
C LEU A 26 -13.09 -13.14 -10.95
N LEU A 27 -11.95 -12.73 -10.37
CA LEU A 27 -10.78 -13.58 -10.18
C LEU A 27 -11.26 -15.00 -9.87
N ARG A 28 -11.03 -15.91 -10.81
CA ARG A 28 -11.62 -17.25 -10.87
C ARG A 28 -10.83 -18.12 -9.90
N SER A 29 -11.07 -17.95 -8.60
CA SER A 29 -10.51 -18.66 -7.44
C SER A 29 -9.58 -17.83 -6.53
N GLN A 30 -9.60 -18.17 -5.24
CA GLN A 30 -8.74 -17.63 -4.19
C GLN A 30 -7.24 -17.67 -4.55
N ALA A 31 -6.81 -18.70 -5.28
CA ALA A 31 -5.41 -18.87 -5.69
C ALA A 31 -4.95 -17.80 -6.71
N GLU A 32 -5.85 -17.24 -7.51
CA GLU A 32 -5.51 -16.14 -8.44
C GLU A 32 -5.36 -14.80 -7.71
N ILE A 33 -6.15 -14.58 -6.67
CA ILE A 33 -6.05 -13.40 -5.80
C ILE A 33 -4.71 -13.41 -5.07
N GLU A 34 -4.32 -14.55 -4.48
CA GLU A 34 -3.07 -14.70 -3.75
C GLU A 34 -1.84 -14.42 -4.63
N ARG A 35 -1.87 -14.82 -5.90
CA ARG A 35 -0.79 -14.54 -6.86
C ARG A 35 -0.65 -13.06 -7.23
N ARG A 36 -1.69 -12.25 -7.03
CA ARG A 36 -1.68 -10.80 -7.27
C ARG A 36 -1.29 -10.00 -6.03
N ILE A 37 -0.97 -10.67 -4.92
CA ILE A 37 -0.54 -10.02 -3.69
C ILE A 37 0.93 -10.33 -3.44
N HIS A 38 1.73 -9.27 -3.23
CA HIS A 38 3.12 -9.44 -2.87
C HIS A 38 3.26 -10.15 -1.51
N PRO A 39 4.18 -11.12 -1.33
CA PRO A 39 4.31 -11.89 -0.08
C PRO A 39 4.59 -11.03 1.17
N HIS A 40 5.28 -9.90 0.97
CA HIS A 40 5.60 -8.94 2.04
C HIS A 40 4.57 -7.81 2.17
N PHE A 41 3.42 -7.90 1.49
CA PHE A 41 2.41 -6.85 1.58
C PHE A 41 1.97 -6.66 3.05
N PRO A 42 1.97 -5.42 3.57
CA PRO A 42 1.65 -5.18 4.97
C PRO A 42 0.18 -5.45 5.24
N ASN A 43 -0.10 -6.32 6.22
CA ASN A 43 -1.47 -6.65 6.64
C ASN A 43 -2.03 -5.67 7.70
N SER A 44 -1.21 -4.73 8.18
CA SER A 44 -1.56 -3.74 9.20
C SER A 44 -0.70 -2.49 9.07
N VAL A 45 -1.17 -1.39 9.66
CA VAL A 45 -0.41 -0.13 9.70
C VAL A 45 0.94 -0.31 10.39
N LEU A 46 1.00 -1.09 11.48
CA LEU A 46 2.28 -1.43 12.11
C LEU A 46 3.19 -2.20 11.15
N GLY A 47 2.66 -3.22 10.48
CA GLY A 47 3.41 -4.02 9.50
C GLY A 47 4.04 -3.15 8.41
N PHE A 48 3.30 -2.15 7.91
CA PHE A 48 3.82 -1.18 6.95
C PHE A 48 5.02 -0.39 7.50
N TRP A 49 4.95 0.10 8.74
CA TRP A 49 6.06 0.85 9.35
C TRP A 49 7.29 -0.01 9.63
N LEU A 50 7.12 -1.32 9.75
CA LEU A 50 8.20 -2.29 10.00
C LEU A 50 8.86 -2.81 8.72
N LEU A 51 8.37 -2.43 7.53
CA LEU A 51 9.00 -2.82 6.27
C LEU A 51 10.42 -2.24 6.15
N SER A 52 11.36 -3.10 5.74
CA SER A 52 12.70 -2.67 5.34
C SER A 52 12.68 -1.95 4.00
N GLU A 53 13.79 -1.29 3.67
CA GLU A 53 13.95 -0.65 2.37
C GLU A 53 13.85 -1.66 1.21
N ASP A 54 14.56 -2.80 1.32
CA ASP A 54 14.51 -3.86 0.30
C ASP A 54 13.10 -4.42 0.10
N GLN A 55 12.31 -4.54 1.18
CA GLN A 55 10.93 -4.98 1.10
C GLN A 55 10.04 -3.95 0.41
N LEU A 56 10.26 -2.65 0.65
CA LEU A 56 9.54 -1.59 -0.04
C LEU A 56 9.88 -1.57 -1.53
N ASP A 57 11.15 -1.74 -1.89
CA ASP A 57 11.58 -1.81 -3.28
C ASP A 57 11.00 -3.04 -4.00
N SER A 58 11.00 -4.21 -3.35
CA SER A 58 10.39 -5.43 -3.88
C SER A 58 8.88 -5.28 -4.08
N ILE A 59 8.18 -4.67 -3.11
CA ILE A 59 6.74 -4.39 -3.21
C ILE A 59 6.46 -3.45 -4.38
N ALA A 60 7.24 -2.38 -4.51
CA ALA A 60 7.01 -1.39 -5.55
C ALA A 60 7.32 -1.90 -6.95
N GLN A 61 8.38 -2.70 -7.13
CA GLN A 61 8.66 -3.37 -8.40
C GLN A 61 7.53 -4.33 -8.79
N PHE A 62 6.96 -5.05 -7.81
CA PHE A 62 5.83 -5.94 -8.05
C PHE A 62 4.56 -5.19 -8.46
N TYR A 63 4.32 -4.01 -7.89
CA TYR A 63 3.17 -3.15 -8.18
C TYR A 63 3.48 -2.00 -9.12
N ASP A 64 4.60 -2.04 -9.87
CA ASP A 64 4.98 -0.94 -10.75
C ASP A 64 3.93 -0.79 -11.85
N GLN A 65 3.34 0.41 -11.94
CA GLN A 65 2.19 0.71 -12.79
C GLN A 65 2.59 1.52 -14.00
N ALA A 66 3.88 1.72 -14.23
CA ALA A 66 4.39 2.43 -15.41
C ALA A 66 3.77 1.92 -16.72
N GLU A 67 3.38 0.64 -16.77
CA GLU A 67 2.75 0.01 -17.95
C GLU A 67 1.33 -0.56 -17.71
N GLN A 68 0.81 -0.59 -16.48
CA GLN A 68 -0.43 -1.32 -16.14
C GLN A 68 -1.46 -0.44 -15.42
N SER A 69 -2.62 -0.22 -16.04
CA SER A 69 -3.74 0.57 -15.50
C SER A 69 -4.64 -0.20 -14.51
N GLU A 70 -4.13 -1.26 -13.86
CA GLU A 70 -4.94 -2.12 -13.00
C GLU A 70 -5.29 -1.49 -11.63
N TYR A 71 -4.74 -0.31 -11.31
CA TYR A 71 -5.01 0.38 -10.06
C TYR A 71 -5.21 1.88 -10.28
N PRO A 72 -6.02 2.54 -9.42
CA PRO A 72 -6.41 3.93 -9.61
C PRO A 72 -5.30 4.95 -9.32
N CYS A 73 -4.17 4.55 -8.73
CA CYS A 73 -3.11 5.48 -8.30
C CYS A 73 -1.72 4.97 -8.75
N PRO A 74 -1.16 5.51 -9.84
CA PRO A 74 0.15 5.10 -10.34
C PRO A 74 1.25 5.49 -9.35
N ILE A 75 2.12 4.52 -9.04
CA ILE A 75 3.32 4.76 -8.24
C ILE A 75 4.47 5.03 -9.19
N LEU A 76 4.99 6.26 -9.19
CA LEU A 76 6.25 6.58 -9.86
C LEU A 76 7.40 6.14 -8.95
N TRP A 77 7.80 4.88 -9.08
CA TRP A 77 8.86 4.33 -8.24
C TRP A 77 10.26 4.63 -8.79
N ARG A 78 11.14 5.15 -7.94
CA ARG A 78 12.56 5.36 -8.29
C ARG A 78 13.46 4.81 -7.20
N MET A 79 14.53 4.12 -7.61
CA MET A 79 15.49 3.49 -6.70
C MET A 79 16.30 4.49 -5.87
N ASP A 80 16.43 5.74 -6.35
CA ASP A 80 17.21 6.80 -5.72
C ASP A 80 16.46 7.58 -4.63
N LEU A 81 15.19 7.23 -4.36
CA LEU A 81 14.41 7.86 -3.31
C LEU A 81 14.89 7.43 -1.92
N CYS A 82 14.84 8.36 -0.96
CA CYS A 82 15.09 8.00 0.43
C CYS A 82 13.94 7.14 1.01
N LEU A 83 14.22 6.42 2.09
CA LEU A 83 13.25 5.54 2.76
C LEU A 83 11.93 6.26 3.13
N ALA A 84 11.99 7.54 3.51
CA ALA A 84 10.80 8.32 3.86
C ALA A 84 9.89 8.56 2.64
N ASP A 85 10.48 8.89 1.48
CA ASP A 85 9.74 9.11 0.24
C ASP A 85 9.18 7.80 -0.31
N LYS A 86 9.96 6.71 -0.25
CA LYS A 86 9.50 5.35 -0.57
C LYS A 86 8.26 4.98 0.26
N ARG A 87 8.30 5.22 1.58
CA ARG A 87 7.14 5.00 2.47
C ARG A 87 5.96 5.88 2.13
N LYS A 88 6.17 7.15 1.76
CA LYS A 88 5.08 8.05 1.38
C LYS A 88 4.35 7.55 0.13
N LEU A 89 5.10 7.11 -0.89
CA LEU A 89 4.55 6.57 -2.13
C LEU A 89 3.76 5.28 -1.90
N ILE A 90 4.35 4.29 -1.21
CA ILE A 90 3.64 3.05 -0.86
C ILE A 90 2.45 3.34 0.05
N GLY A 91 2.60 4.25 1.02
CA GLY A 91 1.54 4.68 1.91
C GLY A 91 0.33 5.21 1.14
N MET A 92 0.55 6.08 0.15
CA MET A 92 -0.51 6.57 -0.73
C MET A 92 -1.17 5.44 -1.53
N PHE A 93 -0.38 4.52 -2.09
CA PHE A 93 -0.89 3.37 -2.83
C PHE A 93 -1.81 2.45 -2.00
N ILE A 94 -1.46 2.21 -0.73
CA ILE A 94 -2.25 1.35 0.17
C ILE A 94 -3.32 2.12 0.96
N GLY A 95 -3.52 3.42 0.67
CA GLY A 95 -4.54 4.26 1.30
C GLY A 95 -4.18 4.83 2.67
N ILE A 96 -2.91 4.77 3.10
CA ILE A 96 -2.40 5.52 4.25
C ILE A 96 -2.07 6.95 3.79
N VAL A 97 -2.96 7.89 4.08
CA VAL A 97 -2.68 9.31 3.85
C VAL A 97 -1.89 9.91 5.04
N PRO A 98 -0.86 10.75 4.77
CA PRO A 98 -0.24 11.55 5.81
C PRO A 98 -1.28 12.44 6.49
N ASN A 99 -1.22 12.55 7.82
CA ASN A 99 -2.19 13.31 8.62
C ASN A 99 -2.30 14.80 8.21
N GLU A 100 -1.26 15.34 7.57
CA GLU A 100 -1.23 16.71 7.06
C GLU A 100 -2.24 16.97 5.92
N ALA A 101 -2.60 15.93 5.15
CA ALA A 101 -3.61 16.07 4.08
C ALA A 101 -5.02 16.32 4.62
N VAL A 102 -5.28 15.93 5.88
CA VAL A 102 -6.56 16.12 6.57
C VAL A 102 -6.69 17.54 7.15
N SER A 103 -5.58 18.27 7.30
CA SER A 103 -5.56 19.60 7.93
C SER A 103 -5.84 20.78 6.98
N ARG A 104 -6.09 20.54 5.67
CA ARG A 104 -6.41 21.59 4.68
C ARG A 104 -7.90 21.73 4.36
N LYS A 105 -8.79 21.19 5.19
CA LYS A 105 -10.23 21.40 5.11
C LYS A 105 -10.84 21.57 6.50
N ILE A 106 -10.50 22.67 7.18
CA ILE A 106 -11.35 23.32 8.18
C ILE A 106 -11.18 24.83 7.98
#